data_AF-A0A348DD61-F1
#
_entry.id   AF-A0A348DD61-F1
#
_cell.length_a   1.000
_cell.length_b   1.000
_cell.length_c   1.000
_cell.angle_alpha   90.00
_cell.angle_beta   90.00
_cell.angle_gamma   90.00
#
_symmetry.space_group_name_H-M   'P 1'
#
loop_
_entity.id
_entity.type
_entity.pdbx_description
1 polymer ?
#
loop_
_entity_poly.entity_id
_entity_poly.type
_entity_poly.pdbx_seq_one_letter_code
_entity_poly.pdbx_strand_id
1 'polypeptide(L)'
;MADNESLKERLEKQFAQLCNDRSSFETHWRELSDFINPRGSRFLTSDVNRDDNRNNRIVDPTGTMAARTLASGMMSGITSPARPWFRLATPDPDMMDYGPVKVWLEVVQRRMNDMFNKSNLYQSLPLLYSSLGIYSTGAMAVLDDDQDIIRTQMFPIGSYHLANSARGSVDTCFRKFSMTVRQLVAEFGLDKVSSSVKGMFDCGNYEKWIEITHAVYPNMDRNTGSLLAKDKPYKSVYYECGGDEKKLLRESGFDEFPIMAPRWEVNGEDVYGSSCPGMLALGQVKALQLEQKRKSQLIDKATNPPMVGPSSLKNQRVSLLPGDITYIDNMTAQDGFKPAYIVNPNTADLLADIQDTRQIINSAFFVDLFMMLQSINTRSMPVEAVIEMKEEKLLMLGPVLERLNDECLNPLIDRAFSIMARKNMLPQPPEVMQGMPLRVEYISVMAQAQKSIGLSSLANTVQFIGQLAAVKPEALDKLNVDQAIDTFSDMSGVSATVILPQEQVDQIRQQRAQQQQQQQAMQMGMAAAQGAKTLSDAQTTDPSVLSALSDAAKGAMQQ
;
A
#
# COMPACT_ATOMS: atom_id res chain seq x y z
N MET A 1 5.28 38.75 -29.09
CA MET A 1 6.72 38.89 -28.78
C MET A 1 7.12 37.83 -27.74
N ALA A 2 6.94 36.54 -28.02
CA ALA A 2 7.16 35.45 -27.06
C ALA A 2 7.83 34.21 -27.71
N ASP A 3 8.63 34.40 -28.77
CA ASP A 3 9.13 33.30 -29.62
C ASP A 3 10.64 33.02 -29.48
N ASN A 4 11.28 33.43 -28.38
CA ASN A 4 12.74 33.23 -28.23
C ASN A 4 13.17 32.68 -26.86
N GLU A 5 12.24 32.30 -25.99
CA GLU A 5 12.58 31.67 -24.70
C GLU A 5 12.87 30.19 -24.90
N SER A 6 14.05 29.73 -24.46
CA SER A 6 14.39 28.31 -24.54
C SER A 6 13.53 27.48 -23.59
N LEU A 7 13.33 26.20 -23.89
CA LEU A 7 12.56 25.30 -23.01
C LEU A 7 13.15 25.24 -21.59
N LYS A 8 14.48 25.33 -21.48
CA LYS A 8 15.19 25.34 -20.19
C LYS A 8 14.86 26.60 -19.39
N GLU A 9 14.96 27.80 -19.98
CA GLU A 9 14.61 29.06 -19.31
C GLU A 9 13.18 29.04 -18.77
N ARG A 10 12.23 28.54 -19.56
CA ARG A 10 10.83 28.41 -19.13
C ARG A 10 10.69 27.49 -17.90
N LEU A 11 11.38 26.35 -17.91
CA LEU A 11 11.35 25.39 -16.82
C LEU A 11 12.07 25.90 -15.57
N GLU A 12 13.12 26.69 -15.71
CA GLU A 12 13.82 27.33 -14.60
C GLU A 12 12.97 28.41 -13.93
N LYS A 13 12.25 29.22 -14.72
CA LYS A 13 11.27 30.18 -14.18
C LYS A 13 10.15 29.48 -13.42
N GLN A 14 9.59 28.41 -13.98
CA GLN A 14 8.56 27.60 -13.30
C GLN A 14 9.12 26.97 -12.02
N PHE A 15 10.33 26.42 -12.07
CA PHE A 15 10.98 25.86 -10.89
C PHE A 15 11.20 26.89 -9.78
N ALA A 16 11.62 28.11 -10.14
CA ALA A 16 11.78 29.19 -9.17
C ALA A 16 10.46 29.58 -8.48
N GLN A 17 9.34 29.57 -9.21
CA GLN A 17 8.01 29.77 -8.62
C GLN A 17 7.67 28.65 -7.63
N LEU A 18 7.86 27.38 -8.02
CA LEU A 18 7.63 26.24 -7.14
C LEU A 18 8.50 26.26 -5.89
N CYS A 19 9.74 26.76 -5.98
CA CYS A 19 10.59 26.95 -4.80
C CYS A 19 10.01 27.98 -3.83
N ASN A 20 9.42 29.07 -4.34
CA ASN A 20 8.79 30.09 -3.50
C ASN A 20 7.56 29.53 -2.78
N ASP A 21 6.69 28.81 -3.50
CA ASP A 21 5.46 28.22 -2.93
C ASP A 21 5.79 27.21 -1.81
N ARG A 22 6.89 26.46 -1.96
CA ARG A 22 7.34 25.46 -0.99
C ARG A 22 8.04 26.06 0.24
N SER A 23 8.56 27.28 0.13
CA SER A 23 9.48 27.86 1.13
C SER A 23 8.91 27.92 2.55
N SER A 24 7.60 28.16 2.67
CA SER A 24 6.87 28.18 3.96
C SER A 24 6.84 26.80 4.64
N PHE A 25 6.65 25.73 3.87
CA PHE A 25 6.57 24.34 4.36
C PHE A 25 7.94 23.80 4.79
N GLU A 26 9.02 24.28 4.16
CA GLU A 26 10.37 23.75 4.38
C GLU A 26 10.83 23.89 5.85
N THR A 27 10.48 25.01 6.50
CA THR A 27 10.82 25.24 7.92
C THR A 27 10.17 24.19 8.81
N HIS A 28 8.90 23.87 8.58
CA HIS A 28 8.17 22.87 9.36
C HIS A 28 8.71 21.45 9.10
N TRP A 29 8.99 21.09 7.85
CA TRP A 29 9.58 19.79 7.52
C TRP A 29 10.97 19.59 8.13
N ARG A 30 11.77 20.65 8.25
CA ARG A 30 13.07 20.59 8.93
C ARG A 30 12.90 20.25 10.41
N GLU A 31 11.94 20.85 11.10
CA GLU A 31 11.66 20.50 12.49
C GLU A 31 11.21 19.05 12.65
N LEU A 32 10.31 18.57 11.79
CA LEU A 32 9.86 17.18 11.79
C LEU A 32 11.02 16.20 11.55
N SER A 33 11.92 16.54 10.62
CA SER A 33 13.10 15.74 10.36
C SER A 33 14.01 15.72 11.58
N ASP A 34 14.31 16.85 12.19
CA ASP A 34 15.20 16.96 13.34
C ASP A 34 14.74 16.17 14.58
N PHE A 35 13.42 16.10 14.82
CA PHE A 35 12.86 15.50 16.04
C PHE A 35 12.29 14.08 15.84
N ILE A 36 11.95 13.67 14.62
CA ILE A 36 11.29 12.38 14.35
C ILE A 36 12.12 11.49 13.43
N ASN A 37 12.54 12.00 12.26
CA ASN A 37 13.31 11.24 11.27
C ASN A 37 14.46 12.06 10.65
N PRO A 38 15.62 12.14 11.33
CA PRO A 38 16.72 13.02 10.90
C PRO A 38 17.39 12.60 9.59
N ARG A 39 17.17 11.36 9.16
CA ARG A 39 17.76 10.79 7.94
C ARG A 39 16.77 10.65 6.78
N GLY A 40 15.50 10.99 6.98
CA GLY A 40 14.44 10.83 5.98
C GLY A 40 14.28 12.00 5.01
N SER A 41 14.92 13.14 5.27
CA SER A 41 14.80 14.36 4.46
C SER A 41 16.07 14.67 3.68
N ARG A 42 15.93 15.43 2.59
CA ARG A 42 17.04 15.97 1.81
C ARG A 42 16.65 17.32 1.22
N PHE A 43 17.10 18.40 1.83
CA PHE A 43 16.83 19.76 1.37
C PHE A 43 17.91 20.31 0.43
N LEU A 44 19.17 19.92 0.65
CA LEU A 44 20.29 20.30 -0.21
C LEU A 44 20.72 19.14 -1.10
N THR A 45 21.07 19.44 -2.34
CA THR A 45 21.71 18.54 -3.31
C THR A 45 23.07 18.03 -2.83
N SER A 46 23.77 18.80 -1.99
CA SER A 46 25.06 18.44 -1.39
C SER A 46 24.97 17.42 -0.26
N ASP A 47 23.77 17.12 0.25
CA ASP A 47 23.57 16.22 1.40
C ASP A 47 23.62 14.73 1.02
N VAL A 48 24.01 14.43 -0.21
CA VAL A 48 24.24 13.05 -0.67
C VAL A 48 25.49 12.50 0.00
N ASN A 49 25.39 11.29 0.58
CA ASN A 49 26.48 10.59 1.25
C ASN A 49 27.15 11.39 2.38
N ARG A 50 26.41 12.28 3.06
CA ARG A 50 26.87 12.97 4.28
C ARG A 50 26.21 12.35 5.51
N ASP A 51 27.03 11.79 6.40
CA ASP A 51 26.61 11.35 7.74
C ASP A 51 27.17 12.32 8.78
N ASP A 52 26.71 13.57 8.72
CA ASP A 52 26.85 14.47 9.86
C ASP A 52 25.99 13.90 11.01
N ASN A 53 26.41 14.06 12.27
CA ASN A 53 25.66 13.57 13.44
C ASN A 53 24.26 14.22 13.54
N ARG A 54 23.27 13.71 12.80
CA ARG A 54 21.93 14.29 12.65
C ARG A 54 20.98 13.94 13.81
N ASN A 55 21.31 12.93 14.63
CA ASN A 55 20.44 12.47 15.72
C ASN A 55 20.61 13.26 17.02
N ASN A 56 21.42 14.33 17.06
CA ASN A 56 21.78 15.04 18.29
C ASN A 56 20.60 15.69 19.04
N ARG A 57 19.47 15.92 18.36
CA ARG A 57 18.28 16.53 18.95
C ARG A 57 17.35 15.52 19.63
N ILE A 58 17.52 14.23 19.36
CA ILE A 58 16.69 13.15 19.88
C ILE A 58 17.36 12.54 21.11
N VAL A 59 16.79 12.80 22.28
CA VAL A 59 17.12 12.15 23.57
C VAL A 59 16.25 10.91 23.76
N ASP A 60 14.94 11.04 23.50
CA ASP A 60 13.97 9.96 23.58
C ASP A 60 13.45 9.58 22.18
N PRO A 61 13.61 8.32 21.74
CA PRO A 61 13.25 7.88 20.40
C PRO A 61 11.76 7.54 20.21
N THR A 62 10.89 7.80 21.20
CA THR A 62 9.46 7.41 21.15
C THR A 62 8.77 7.86 19.86
N GLY A 63 8.96 9.12 19.44
CA GLY A 63 8.39 9.62 18.18
C GLY A 63 8.90 8.89 16.93
N THR A 64 10.20 8.60 16.89
CA THR A 64 10.82 7.82 15.79
C THR A 64 10.30 6.38 15.76
N MET A 65 10.13 5.75 16.93
CA MET A 65 9.60 4.39 17.04
C MET A 65 8.13 4.34 16.61
N ALA A 66 7.32 5.31 17.06
CA ALA A 66 5.92 5.43 16.68
C ALA A 66 5.73 5.61 15.16
N ALA A 67 6.56 6.45 14.53
CA ALA A 67 6.56 6.62 13.08
C ALA A 67 6.92 5.33 12.31
N ARG A 68 7.85 4.52 12.83
CA ARG A 68 8.19 3.21 12.24
C ARG A 68 7.05 2.20 12.39
N THR A 69 6.37 2.21 13.53
CA THR A 69 5.19 1.36 13.74
C THR A 69 4.05 1.75 12.79
N LEU A 70 3.79 3.05 12.59
CA LEU A 70 2.81 3.53 11.61
C LEU A 70 3.14 3.02 10.19
N ALA A 71 4.37 3.22 9.72
CA ALA A 71 4.78 2.81 8.38
C ALA A 71 4.66 1.28 8.17
N SER A 72 5.05 0.50 9.19
CA SER A 72 4.94 -0.96 9.16
C SER A 72 3.47 -1.42 9.22
N GLY A 73 2.67 -0.74 10.03
CA GLY A 73 1.23 -0.93 10.15
C GLY A 73 0.50 -0.71 8.83
N MET A 74 0.74 0.44 8.19
CA MET A 74 0.20 0.76 6.86
C MET A 74 0.62 -0.27 5.81
N MET A 75 1.90 -0.67 5.78
CA MET A 75 2.37 -1.70 4.86
C MET A 75 1.62 -3.03 5.07
N SER A 76 1.48 -3.47 6.32
CA SER A 76 0.80 -4.74 6.64
C SER A 76 -0.70 -4.71 6.39
N GLY A 77 -1.34 -3.55 6.59
CA GLY A 77 -2.78 -3.39 6.49
C GLY A 77 -3.29 -3.06 5.09
N ILE A 78 -2.47 -2.40 4.26
CA ILE A 78 -2.90 -1.83 2.97
C ILE A 78 -2.27 -2.59 1.79
N THR A 79 -0.95 -2.80 1.81
CA THR A 79 -0.19 -3.34 0.66
C THR A 79 0.73 -4.48 1.07
N SER A 80 0.19 -5.45 1.79
CA SER A 80 0.97 -6.61 2.25
C SER A 80 1.39 -7.49 1.06
N PRO A 81 2.67 -7.87 0.92
CA PRO A 81 3.10 -8.77 -0.16
C PRO A 81 2.66 -10.22 0.09
N ALA A 82 2.35 -10.58 1.34
CA ALA A 82 1.98 -11.94 1.72
C ALA A 82 0.53 -12.29 1.31
N ARG A 83 -0.30 -11.29 0.98
CA ARG A 83 -1.72 -11.47 0.66
C ARG A 83 -2.11 -10.55 -0.50
N PRO A 84 -2.91 -11.01 -1.47
CA PRO A 84 -3.47 -10.11 -2.48
C PRO A 84 -4.24 -8.96 -1.83
N TRP A 85 -3.86 -7.72 -2.14
CA TRP A 85 -4.45 -6.50 -1.58
C TRP A 85 -5.33 -5.73 -2.58
N PHE A 86 -5.30 -6.10 -3.85
CA PHE A 86 -6.19 -5.57 -4.90
C PHE A 86 -6.77 -6.71 -5.74
N ARG A 87 -7.95 -6.46 -6.32
CA ARG A 87 -8.64 -7.28 -7.32
C ARG A 87 -9.03 -6.40 -8.50
N LEU A 88 -8.92 -6.94 -9.70
CA LEU A 88 -9.45 -6.31 -10.91
C LEU A 88 -10.89 -6.78 -11.12
N ALA A 89 -11.79 -5.85 -11.35
CA ALA A 89 -13.22 -6.10 -11.57
C ALA A 89 -13.69 -5.32 -12.81
N THR A 90 -14.81 -5.75 -13.38
CA THR A 90 -15.54 -4.96 -14.38
C THR A 90 -16.52 -4.01 -13.68
N PRO A 91 -16.83 -2.84 -14.26
CA PRO A 91 -17.89 -1.97 -13.76
C PRO A 91 -19.27 -2.65 -13.76
N ASP A 92 -19.48 -3.53 -14.74
CA ASP A 92 -20.69 -4.34 -14.88
C ASP A 92 -20.56 -5.66 -14.08
N PRO A 93 -21.40 -5.90 -13.07
CA PRO A 93 -21.38 -7.13 -12.28
C PRO A 93 -21.71 -8.39 -13.10
N ASP A 94 -22.65 -8.30 -14.06
CA ASP A 94 -23.12 -9.47 -14.82
C ASP A 94 -22.02 -10.02 -15.73
N MET A 95 -21.10 -9.15 -16.14
CA MET A 95 -19.91 -9.50 -16.90
C MET A 95 -18.84 -10.23 -16.08
N MET A 96 -18.83 -10.06 -14.75
CA MET A 96 -17.92 -10.82 -13.88
C MET A 96 -18.29 -12.30 -13.79
N ASP A 97 -19.56 -12.64 -14.04
CA ASP A 97 -20.05 -14.02 -14.05
C ASP A 97 -19.69 -14.73 -15.36
N TYR A 98 -19.29 -13.99 -16.40
CA TYR A 98 -18.81 -14.58 -17.63
C TYR A 98 -17.44 -15.24 -17.43
N GLY A 99 -17.41 -16.57 -17.48
CA GLY A 99 -16.24 -17.40 -17.19
C GLY A 99 -14.92 -16.93 -17.85
N PRO A 100 -14.89 -16.64 -19.17
CA PRO A 100 -13.69 -16.14 -19.84
C PRO A 100 -13.16 -14.81 -19.29
N VAL A 101 -14.04 -13.91 -18.85
CA VAL A 101 -13.68 -12.63 -18.23
C VAL A 101 -13.06 -12.86 -16.85
N LYS A 102 -13.68 -13.71 -16.03
CA LYS A 102 -13.18 -14.09 -14.70
C LYS A 102 -11.77 -14.69 -14.79
N VAL A 103 -11.55 -15.63 -15.71
CA VAL A 103 -10.24 -16.26 -15.93
C VAL A 103 -9.20 -15.24 -16.41
N TRP A 104 -9.57 -14.35 -17.33
CA TRP A 104 -8.65 -13.32 -17.83
C TRP A 104 -8.23 -12.36 -16.71
N LEU A 105 -9.19 -11.85 -15.92
CA LEU A 105 -8.93 -10.97 -14.79
C LEU A 105 -8.01 -11.63 -13.76
N GLU A 106 -8.25 -12.91 -13.43
CA GLU A 106 -7.41 -13.67 -12.51
C GLU A 106 -5.97 -13.82 -13.03
N VAL A 107 -5.79 -14.12 -14.32
CA VAL A 107 -4.46 -14.24 -14.93
C VAL A 107 -3.73 -12.90 -14.94
N VAL A 108 -4.42 -11.81 -15.30
CA VAL A 108 -3.85 -10.45 -15.29
C VAL A 108 -3.44 -10.06 -13.87
N GLN A 109 -4.33 -10.24 -12.89
CA GLN A 109 -4.06 -9.94 -11.49
C GLN A 109 -2.88 -10.74 -10.95
N ARG A 110 -2.76 -12.03 -11.30
CA ARG A 110 -1.61 -12.85 -10.91
C ARG A 110 -0.31 -12.33 -11.51
N ARG A 111 -0.29 -12.01 -12.82
CA ARG A 111 0.90 -11.47 -13.49
C ARG A 111 1.33 -10.12 -12.91
N MET A 112 0.37 -9.25 -12.56
CA MET A 112 0.66 -7.97 -11.89
C MET A 112 1.26 -8.18 -10.50
N ASN A 113 0.69 -9.09 -9.70
CA ASN A 113 1.25 -9.43 -8.39
C ASN A 113 2.67 -10.01 -8.50
N ASP A 114 2.92 -10.88 -9.48
CA ASP A 114 4.26 -11.43 -9.74
C ASP A 114 5.26 -10.33 -10.12
N MET A 115 4.85 -9.36 -10.94
CA MET A 115 5.67 -8.20 -11.28
C MET A 115 5.97 -7.34 -10.04
N PHE A 116 4.96 -7.04 -9.21
CA PHE A 116 5.16 -6.28 -7.98
C PHE A 116 6.13 -6.98 -7.02
N ASN A 117 6.03 -8.31 -6.87
CA ASN A 117 6.92 -9.10 -6.03
C ASN A 117 8.36 -9.16 -6.55
N LYS A 118 8.56 -9.17 -7.88
CA LYS A 118 9.90 -9.15 -8.49
C LYS A 118 10.55 -7.77 -8.41
N SER A 119 9.74 -6.71 -8.53
CA SER A 119 10.22 -5.32 -8.45
C SER A 119 10.62 -4.91 -7.04
N ASN A 120 11.21 -3.72 -6.90
CA ASN A 120 11.51 -3.12 -5.60
C ASN A 120 10.33 -2.36 -4.96
N LEU A 121 9.09 -2.49 -5.49
CA LEU A 121 7.92 -1.74 -5.01
C LEU A 121 7.69 -1.92 -3.50
N TYR A 122 7.72 -3.17 -3.00
CA TYR A 122 7.49 -3.45 -1.58
C TYR A 122 8.61 -2.97 -0.65
N GLN A 123 9.77 -2.57 -1.19
CA GLN A 123 10.83 -1.90 -0.43
C GLN A 123 10.61 -0.38 -0.38
N SER A 124 10.04 0.20 -1.44
CA SER A 124 9.78 1.63 -1.54
C SER A 124 8.49 2.07 -0.82
N LEU A 125 7.44 1.25 -0.81
CA LEU A 125 6.15 1.58 -0.18
C LEU A 125 6.26 1.92 1.33
N PRO A 126 7.01 1.16 2.16
CA PRO A 126 7.20 1.55 3.57
C PRO A 126 7.88 2.92 3.75
N LEU A 127 8.79 3.29 2.85
CA LEU A 127 9.45 4.61 2.86
C LEU A 127 8.47 5.72 2.48
N LEU A 128 7.57 5.43 1.53
CA LEU A 128 6.47 6.33 1.15
C LEU A 128 5.52 6.55 2.32
N TYR A 129 5.05 5.49 2.98
CA TYR A 129 4.18 5.59 4.15
C TYR A 129 4.85 6.31 5.33
N SER A 130 6.14 6.07 5.55
CA SER A 130 6.90 6.82 6.56
C SER A 130 6.94 8.31 6.24
N SER A 131 7.15 8.68 4.98
CA SER A 131 7.16 10.09 4.57
C SER A 131 5.78 10.73 4.68
N LEU A 132 4.73 9.99 4.30
CA LEU A 132 3.34 10.41 4.39
C LEU A 132 2.92 10.68 5.85
N GLY A 133 3.26 9.77 6.77
CA GLY A 133 2.93 9.91 8.18
C GLY A 133 3.68 11.04 8.91
N ILE A 134 4.89 11.38 8.45
CA ILE A 134 5.74 12.39 9.10
C ILE A 134 5.56 13.78 8.48
N TYR A 135 5.52 13.88 7.15
CA TYR A 135 5.55 15.15 6.41
C TYR A 135 4.23 15.48 5.71
N SER A 136 3.19 14.66 5.88
CA SER A 136 1.89 14.75 5.19
C SER A 136 1.94 14.52 3.67
N THR A 137 3.13 14.53 3.05
CA THR A 137 3.30 14.29 1.61
C THR A 137 4.44 13.30 1.36
N GLY A 138 4.17 12.32 0.52
CA GLY A 138 5.17 11.39 -0.01
C GLY A 138 5.27 11.54 -1.53
N ALA A 139 6.43 11.18 -2.11
CA ALA A 139 6.56 11.11 -3.56
C ALA A 139 7.44 9.93 -3.97
N MET A 140 6.96 9.13 -4.91
CA MET A 140 7.64 7.96 -5.46
C MET A 140 7.43 7.90 -6.97
N ALA A 141 8.50 7.84 -7.75
CA ALA A 141 8.38 7.58 -9.18
C ALA A 141 8.27 6.08 -9.47
N VAL A 142 7.44 5.73 -10.44
CA VAL A 142 7.31 4.40 -11.03
C VAL A 142 7.82 4.49 -12.46
N LEU A 143 9.04 4.04 -12.68
CA LEU A 143 9.71 4.13 -13.98
C LEU A 143 9.65 2.78 -14.70
N ASP A 144 9.65 2.84 -16.02
CA ASP A 144 9.81 1.66 -16.86
C ASP A 144 11.25 1.18 -16.78
N ASP A 145 11.46 -0.12 -16.60
CA ASP A 145 12.77 -0.75 -16.50
C ASP A 145 12.84 -2.02 -17.35
N ASP A 146 13.96 -2.23 -18.04
CA ASP A 146 14.10 -3.36 -18.96
C ASP A 146 14.40 -4.69 -18.24
N GLN A 147 14.87 -4.66 -17.00
CA GLN A 147 15.19 -5.87 -16.22
C GLN A 147 14.02 -6.30 -15.34
N ASP A 148 13.51 -5.38 -14.52
CA ASP A 148 12.47 -5.64 -13.51
C ASP A 148 11.05 -5.27 -13.99
N ILE A 149 10.90 -4.83 -15.25
CA ILE A 149 9.68 -4.26 -15.88
C ILE A 149 9.33 -2.89 -15.32
N ILE A 150 9.26 -2.78 -13.99
CA ILE A 150 9.08 -1.52 -13.27
C ILE A 150 10.16 -1.35 -12.21
N ARG A 151 10.63 -0.11 -12.06
CA ARG A 151 11.50 0.28 -10.96
C ARG A 151 10.93 1.48 -10.24
N THR A 152 10.80 1.35 -8.93
CA THR A 152 10.34 2.45 -8.08
C THR A 152 11.51 3.23 -7.51
N GLN A 153 11.39 4.56 -7.48
CA GLN A 153 12.37 5.46 -6.88
C GLN A 153 11.68 6.38 -5.89
N MET A 154 12.00 6.23 -4.61
CA MET A 154 11.49 7.11 -3.57
C MET A 154 12.21 8.46 -3.60
N PHE A 155 11.45 9.55 -3.45
CA PHE A 155 12.00 10.89 -3.38
C PHE A 155 11.95 11.39 -1.93
N PRO A 156 13.10 11.64 -1.28
CA PRO A 156 13.13 12.26 0.04
C PRO A 156 12.47 13.64 0.01
N ILE A 157 11.73 13.98 1.06
CA ILE A 157 11.13 15.32 1.21
C ILE A 157 12.23 16.39 1.13
N GLY A 158 11.93 17.51 0.47
CA GLY A 158 12.89 18.59 0.19
C GLY A 158 13.64 18.43 -1.14
N SER A 159 13.71 17.23 -1.73
CA SER A 159 14.38 17.03 -3.03
C SER A 159 13.48 17.28 -4.24
N TYR A 160 12.17 17.33 -4.02
CA TYR A 160 11.15 17.49 -5.05
C TYR A 160 10.21 18.67 -4.75
N HIS A 161 9.52 19.13 -5.79
CA HIS A 161 8.53 20.18 -5.80
C HIS A 161 7.33 19.70 -6.61
N LEU A 162 6.11 19.97 -6.16
CA LEU A 162 4.89 19.49 -6.79
C LEU A 162 4.04 20.68 -7.25
N ALA A 163 3.11 20.45 -8.18
CA ALA A 163 2.01 21.37 -8.46
C ALA A 163 0.71 20.60 -8.73
N ASN A 164 -0.41 21.25 -8.45
CA ASN A 164 -1.75 20.70 -8.67
C ASN A 164 -2.27 21.08 -10.06
N SER A 165 -2.97 20.15 -10.69
CA SER A 165 -3.87 20.39 -11.82
C SER A 165 -5.10 21.19 -11.38
N ALA A 166 -5.89 21.65 -12.35
CA ALA A 166 -7.19 22.29 -12.09
C ALA A 166 -8.20 21.38 -11.31
N ARG A 167 -7.96 20.07 -11.26
CA ARG A 167 -8.78 19.12 -10.47
C ARG A 167 -8.28 18.92 -9.03
N GLY A 168 -7.20 19.59 -8.65
CA GLY A 168 -6.54 19.39 -7.35
C GLY A 168 -5.66 18.14 -7.26
N SER A 169 -5.58 17.33 -8.33
CA SER A 169 -4.66 16.20 -8.43
C SER A 169 -3.27 16.66 -8.84
N VAL A 170 -2.22 16.06 -8.27
CA VAL A 170 -0.82 16.38 -8.61
C VAL A 170 -0.51 15.90 -10.03
N ASP A 171 -0.12 16.80 -10.93
CA ASP A 171 0.21 16.51 -12.33
C ASP A 171 1.62 16.94 -12.74
N THR A 172 2.29 17.69 -11.87
CA THR A 172 3.57 18.33 -12.15
C THR A 172 4.52 18.06 -10.99
N CYS A 173 5.74 17.63 -11.30
CA CYS A 173 6.79 17.40 -10.33
C CYS A 173 8.16 17.81 -10.88
N PHE A 174 8.89 18.58 -10.09
CA PHE A 174 10.26 18.97 -10.34
C PHE A 174 11.17 18.42 -9.27
N ARG A 175 12.27 17.80 -9.66
CA ARG A 175 13.24 17.24 -8.72
C ARG A 175 14.63 17.77 -9.05
N LYS A 176 15.34 18.24 -8.02
CA LYS A 176 16.75 18.63 -8.13
C LYS A 176 17.61 17.61 -7.39
N PHE A 177 18.56 17.02 -8.10
CA PHE A 177 19.45 16.00 -7.53
C PHE A 177 20.82 16.02 -8.22
N SER A 178 21.80 15.35 -7.62
CA SER A 178 23.16 15.30 -8.13
C SER A 178 23.46 13.93 -8.72
N MET A 179 24.14 13.89 -9.86
CA MET A 179 24.73 12.68 -10.44
C MET A 179 26.21 12.88 -10.69
N THR A 180 26.99 11.81 -10.73
CA THR A 180 28.40 11.90 -11.12
C THR A 180 28.54 12.05 -12.63
N VAL A 181 29.65 12.62 -13.10
CA VAL A 181 29.99 12.72 -14.53
C VAL A 181 29.87 11.36 -15.22
N ARG A 182 30.33 10.27 -14.58
CA ARG A 182 30.19 8.91 -15.10
C ARG A 182 28.73 8.52 -15.34
N GLN A 183 27.87 8.74 -14.35
CA GLN A 183 26.44 8.39 -14.43
C GLN A 183 25.74 9.21 -15.51
N LEU A 184 26.04 10.51 -15.59
CA LEU A 184 25.52 11.41 -16.62
C LEU A 184 25.85 10.91 -18.03
N VAL A 185 27.12 10.60 -18.28
CA VAL A 185 27.56 10.12 -19.59
C VAL A 185 26.99 8.75 -19.91
N ALA A 186 26.88 7.86 -18.92
CA ALA A 186 26.29 6.54 -19.10
C ALA A 186 24.79 6.59 -19.42
N GLU A 187 24.02 7.49 -18.79
CA GLU A 187 22.57 7.59 -19.00
C GLU A 187 22.18 8.44 -20.21
N PHE A 188 22.89 9.55 -20.46
CA PHE A 188 22.49 10.54 -21.48
C PHE A 188 23.40 10.58 -22.72
N GLY A 189 24.61 10.02 -22.62
CA GLY A 189 25.64 10.07 -23.67
C GLY A 189 26.45 11.37 -23.67
N LEU A 190 27.65 11.31 -24.25
CA LEU A 190 28.62 12.42 -24.31
C LEU A 190 28.19 13.61 -25.16
N ASP A 191 27.27 13.42 -26.10
CA ASP A 191 26.87 14.48 -27.03
C ASP A 191 25.84 15.45 -26.43
N LYS A 192 25.05 14.96 -25.47
CA LYS A 192 23.94 15.71 -24.86
C LYS A 192 24.34 16.48 -23.60
N VAL A 193 25.48 16.14 -23.00
CA VAL A 193 26.01 16.85 -21.84
C VAL A 193 26.59 18.22 -22.23
N SER A 194 26.72 19.12 -21.25
CA SER A 194 27.31 20.43 -21.47
C SER A 194 28.80 20.35 -21.82
N SER A 195 29.32 21.44 -22.40
CA SER A 195 30.75 21.60 -22.69
C SER A 195 31.64 21.40 -21.45
N SER A 196 31.16 21.85 -20.29
CA SER A 196 31.82 21.72 -18.99
C SER A 196 31.95 20.26 -18.55
N VAL A 197 30.85 19.48 -18.63
CA VAL A 197 30.85 18.06 -18.26
C VAL A 197 31.69 17.22 -19.22
N LYS A 198 31.63 17.54 -20.52
CA LYS A 198 32.48 16.90 -21.54
C LYS A 198 33.96 17.13 -21.24
N GLY A 199 34.36 18.35 -20.92
CA GLY A 199 35.73 18.66 -20.50
C GLY A 199 36.15 17.91 -19.23
N MET A 200 35.26 17.75 -18.25
CA MET A 200 35.54 16.95 -17.05
C MET A 200 35.72 15.47 -17.36
N PHE A 201 34.94 14.92 -18.28
CA PHE A 201 35.07 13.54 -18.74
C PHE A 201 36.40 13.32 -19.47
N ASP A 202 36.75 14.21 -20.41
CA ASP A 202 37.99 14.14 -21.18
C ASP A 202 39.25 14.31 -20.30
N CYS A 203 39.14 15.07 -19.20
CA CYS A 203 40.21 15.22 -18.20
C CYS A 203 40.27 14.07 -17.18
N GLY A 204 39.44 13.03 -17.31
CA GLY A 204 39.42 11.86 -16.42
C GLY A 204 38.74 12.08 -15.06
N ASN A 205 38.01 13.18 -14.86
CA ASN A 205 37.31 13.47 -13.61
C ASN A 205 35.88 12.91 -13.58
N TYR A 206 35.77 11.59 -13.49
CA TYR A 206 34.51 10.86 -13.64
C TYR A 206 33.57 10.92 -12.42
N GLU A 207 34.09 11.20 -11.23
CA GLU A 207 33.35 11.09 -9.96
C GLU A 207 32.85 12.43 -9.42
N LYS A 208 33.08 13.52 -10.16
CA LYS A 208 32.58 14.83 -9.76
C LYS A 208 31.06 14.89 -9.86
N TRP A 209 30.43 15.43 -8.82
CA TRP A 209 28.98 15.61 -8.74
C TRP A 209 28.53 16.86 -9.52
N ILE A 210 27.47 16.70 -10.30
CA ILE A 210 26.82 17.75 -11.08
C ILE A 210 25.33 17.77 -10.75
N GLU A 211 24.79 18.96 -10.58
CA GLU A 211 23.37 19.17 -10.27
C GLU A 211 22.51 19.14 -11.53
N ILE A 212 21.45 18.36 -11.48
CA ILE A 212 20.50 18.12 -12.57
C ILE A 212 19.10 18.37 -12.03
N THR A 213 18.26 18.94 -12.89
CA THR A 213 16.83 19.03 -12.64
C THR A 213 16.09 18.09 -13.57
N HIS A 214 15.16 17.33 -13.01
CA HIS A 214 14.19 16.53 -13.73
C HIS A 214 12.81 17.16 -13.55
N ALA A 215 12.20 17.57 -14.65
CA ALA A 215 10.87 18.15 -14.68
C ALA A 215 9.90 17.20 -15.38
N VAL A 216 8.78 16.89 -14.72
CA VAL A 216 7.65 16.15 -15.29
C VAL A 216 6.41 17.01 -15.19
N TYR A 217 5.74 17.29 -16.31
CA TYR A 217 4.59 18.20 -16.36
C TYR A 217 3.67 17.86 -17.55
N PRO A 218 2.38 18.23 -17.51
CA PRO A 218 1.45 17.98 -18.62
C PRO A 218 1.84 18.77 -19.87
N ASN A 219 1.72 18.13 -21.04
CA ASN A 219 2.05 18.73 -22.32
C ASN A 219 0.84 19.50 -22.89
N MET A 220 0.89 20.83 -22.83
CA MET A 220 -0.17 21.71 -23.36
C MET A 220 -0.19 21.75 -24.90
N ASP A 221 0.97 21.56 -25.54
CA ASP A 221 1.14 21.61 -27.00
C ASP A 221 1.15 20.19 -27.61
N ARG A 222 0.20 19.35 -27.21
CA ARG A 222 0.16 17.94 -27.62
C ARG A 222 -0.13 17.81 -29.12
N ASN A 223 0.76 17.14 -29.85
CA ASN A 223 0.48 16.69 -31.21
C ASN A 223 0.02 15.22 -31.23
N THR A 224 -1.29 15.00 -31.25
CA THR A 224 -1.92 13.67 -31.18
C THR A 224 -1.58 12.76 -32.36
N GLY A 225 -1.02 13.29 -33.46
CA GLY A 225 -0.62 12.52 -34.64
C GLY A 225 0.82 12.00 -34.64
N SER A 226 1.62 12.32 -33.63
CA SER A 226 3.04 11.95 -33.55
C SER A 226 3.31 10.85 -32.51
N LEU A 227 4.03 9.80 -32.91
CA LEU A 227 4.50 8.72 -32.04
C LEU A 227 5.80 9.09 -31.29
N LEU A 228 6.31 10.32 -31.45
CA LEU A 228 7.57 10.74 -30.82
C LEU A 228 7.40 10.83 -29.30
N ALA A 229 8.42 10.39 -28.56
CA ALA A 229 8.42 10.39 -27.10
C ALA A 229 8.16 11.78 -26.47
N LYS A 230 8.48 12.85 -27.20
CA LYS A 230 8.31 14.26 -26.81
C LYS A 230 6.88 14.80 -26.94
N ASP A 231 6.03 14.13 -27.72
CA ASP A 231 4.64 14.53 -27.97
C ASP A 231 3.64 13.79 -27.07
N LYS A 232 4.15 13.02 -26.10
CA LYS A 232 3.33 12.30 -25.12
C LYS A 232 2.59 13.25 -24.17
N PRO A 233 1.50 12.78 -23.51
CA PRO A 233 0.67 13.57 -22.60
C PRO A 233 1.44 14.25 -21.47
N TYR A 234 2.46 13.58 -20.91
CA TYR A 234 3.34 14.15 -19.89
C TYR A 234 4.75 14.27 -20.44
N LYS A 235 5.35 15.46 -20.36
CA LYS A 235 6.75 15.68 -20.74
C LYS A 235 7.67 15.33 -19.58
N SER A 236 8.86 14.82 -19.91
CA SER A 236 9.91 14.44 -18.97
C SER A 236 11.22 15.03 -19.48
N VAL A 237 11.69 16.10 -18.85
CA VAL A 237 12.83 16.89 -19.29
C VAL A 237 13.93 16.86 -18.25
N TYR A 238 15.14 16.50 -18.67
CA TYR A 238 16.35 16.53 -17.86
C TYR A 238 17.26 17.64 -18.37
N TYR A 239 17.75 18.49 -17.48
CA TYR A 239 18.71 19.54 -17.82
C TYR A 239 19.69 19.82 -16.67
N GLU A 240 20.89 20.26 -17.03
CA GLU A 240 21.94 20.63 -16.07
C GLU A 240 21.68 22.05 -15.53
N CYS A 241 21.68 22.22 -14.20
CA CYS A 241 21.44 23.53 -13.57
C CYS A 241 22.50 24.59 -13.93
N GLY A 242 23.76 24.16 -14.10
CA GLY A 242 24.88 25.03 -14.45
C GLY A 242 25.41 24.85 -15.88
N GLY A 243 24.66 24.14 -16.73
CA GLY A 243 25.05 23.86 -18.12
C GLY A 243 24.54 24.89 -19.13
N ASP A 244 24.89 24.68 -20.40
CA ASP A 244 24.49 25.57 -21.52
C ASP A 244 22.96 25.78 -21.56
N GLU A 245 22.49 27.02 -21.74
CA GLU A 245 21.05 27.40 -21.71
C GLU A 245 20.20 26.65 -22.76
N LYS A 246 20.80 26.30 -23.90
CA LYS A 246 20.06 25.66 -25.01
C LYS A 246 20.15 24.13 -25.03
N LYS A 247 20.94 23.52 -24.14
CA LYS A 247 21.13 22.06 -24.14
C LYS A 247 20.28 21.38 -23.08
N LEU A 248 19.58 20.34 -23.51
CA LEU A 248 18.82 19.43 -22.67
C LEU A 248 19.50 18.05 -22.70
N LEU A 249 19.58 17.41 -21.53
CA LEU A 249 20.14 16.05 -21.42
C LEU A 249 19.22 15.02 -22.04
N ARG A 250 17.91 15.14 -21.77
CA ARG A 250 16.88 14.27 -22.31
C ARG A 250 15.56 15.01 -22.37
N GLU A 251 14.92 14.95 -23.52
CA GLU A 251 13.52 15.31 -23.69
C GLU A 251 12.77 14.03 -24.09
N SER A 252 11.91 13.57 -23.19
CA SER A 252 11.07 12.39 -23.36
C SER A 252 9.68 12.70 -22.84
N GLY A 253 8.83 11.68 -22.73
CA GLY A 253 7.51 11.81 -22.17
C GLY A 253 6.92 10.47 -21.74
N PHE A 254 5.80 10.56 -21.03
CA PHE A 254 5.07 9.44 -20.49
C PHE A 254 3.61 9.49 -20.93
N ASP A 255 3.03 8.31 -21.13
CA ASP A 255 1.61 8.15 -21.47
C ASP A 255 0.74 8.43 -20.24
N GLU A 256 1.17 7.98 -19.06
CA GLU A 256 0.58 8.27 -17.75
C GLU A 256 1.57 9.03 -16.85
N PHE A 257 1.06 9.79 -15.88
CA PHE A 257 1.91 10.51 -14.92
C PHE A 257 2.74 9.49 -14.10
N PRO A 258 4.09 9.61 -14.08
CA PRO A 258 4.96 8.60 -13.50
C PRO A 258 5.14 8.70 -11.98
N ILE A 259 4.66 9.75 -11.33
CA ILE A 259 5.00 10.08 -9.94
C ILE A 259 3.77 9.92 -9.06
N MET A 260 3.85 8.99 -8.12
CA MET A 260 2.84 8.76 -7.09
C MET A 260 3.14 9.71 -5.94
N ALA A 261 2.27 10.70 -5.74
CA ALA A 261 2.47 11.75 -4.76
C ALA A 261 1.30 11.86 -3.76
N PRO A 262 1.04 10.83 -2.93
CA PRO A 262 -0.06 10.86 -1.99
C PRO A 262 0.13 11.92 -0.90
N ARG A 263 -1.00 12.47 -0.47
CA ARG A 263 -1.11 13.41 0.66
C ARG A 263 -1.97 12.80 1.76
N TRP A 264 -1.61 13.06 3.02
CA TRP A 264 -2.35 12.54 4.18
C TRP A 264 -3.67 13.28 4.35
N GLU A 265 -3.60 14.61 4.39
CA GLU A 265 -4.74 15.52 4.46
C GLU A 265 -4.40 16.77 3.64
N VAL A 266 -5.38 17.33 2.93
CA VAL A 266 -5.19 18.49 2.05
C VAL A 266 -6.18 19.57 2.45
N ASN A 267 -5.70 20.81 2.55
CA ASN A 267 -6.52 21.97 2.83
C ASN A 267 -6.82 22.74 1.54
N GLY A 268 -8.01 22.55 0.98
CA GLY A 268 -8.47 23.28 -0.19
C GLY A 268 -7.54 23.10 -1.40
N GLU A 269 -6.95 24.21 -1.86
CA GLU A 269 -6.11 24.28 -3.06
C GLU A 269 -4.63 23.97 -2.78
N ASP A 270 -4.26 23.73 -1.52
CA ASP A 270 -2.88 23.48 -1.13
C ASP A 270 -2.27 22.29 -1.89
N VAL A 271 -1.05 22.49 -2.41
CA VAL A 271 -0.33 21.45 -3.14
C VAL A 271 0.18 20.37 -2.19
N TYR A 272 0.70 20.79 -1.05
CA TYR A 272 1.26 19.92 -0.03
C TYR A 272 0.21 19.58 1.04
N GLY A 273 0.44 18.46 1.73
CA GLY A 273 -0.44 18.06 2.80
C GLY A 273 -0.35 18.99 4.01
N SER A 274 -1.51 19.27 4.61
CA SER A 274 -1.67 20.28 5.68
C SER A 274 -1.49 19.71 7.09
N SER A 275 -1.85 18.44 7.29
CA SER A 275 -1.89 17.78 8.59
C SER A 275 -1.51 16.31 8.45
N CYS A 276 -0.80 15.77 9.44
CA CYS A 276 -0.46 14.35 9.55
C CYS A 276 -0.04 14.01 11.00
N PRO A 277 0.06 12.70 11.35
CA PRO A 277 0.49 12.27 12.68
C PRO A 277 1.76 12.93 13.19
N GLY A 278 2.78 13.05 12.34
CA GLY A 278 4.04 13.72 12.69
C GLY A 278 3.86 15.20 13.04
N MET A 279 3.03 15.93 12.29
CA MET A 279 2.73 17.34 12.55
C MET A 279 1.93 17.52 13.84
N LEU A 280 0.93 16.67 14.08
CA LEU A 280 0.11 16.67 15.29
C LEU A 280 0.95 16.36 16.54
N ALA A 281 1.84 15.37 16.45
CA ALA A 281 2.68 14.94 17.57
C ALA A 281 3.90 15.84 17.82
N LEU A 282 4.27 16.75 16.91
CA LEU A 282 5.52 17.52 16.97
C LEU A 282 5.67 18.30 18.28
N GLY A 283 4.60 18.92 18.77
CA GLY A 283 4.60 19.65 20.04
C GLY A 283 4.96 18.75 21.22
N GLN A 284 4.33 17.58 21.29
CA GLN A 284 4.55 16.58 22.34
C GLN A 284 5.95 15.94 22.22
N VAL A 285 6.43 15.68 21.00
CA VAL A 285 7.80 15.17 20.81
C VAL A 285 8.83 16.18 21.32
N LYS A 286 8.66 17.48 21.06
CA LYS A 286 9.55 18.53 21.59
C LYS A 286 9.47 18.63 23.11
N ALA A 287 8.26 18.55 23.69
CA ALA A 287 8.04 18.53 25.13
C ALA A 287 8.76 17.34 25.78
N LEU A 288 8.60 16.13 25.22
CA LEU A 288 9.28 14.92 25.69
C LEU A 288 10.80 15.06 25.69
N GLN A 289 11.38 15.67 24.65
CA GLN A 289 12.83 15.92 24.64
C GLN A 289 13.27 16.88 25.77
N LEU A 290 12.45 17.89 26.09
CA LEU A 290 12.74 18.84 27.16
C LEU A 290 12.58 18.20 28.54
N GLU A 291 11.50 17.47 28.78
CA GLU A 291 11.24 16.74 30.03
C GLU A 291 12.37 15.76 30.35
N GLN A 292 12.85 15.01 29.35
CA GLN A 292 13.95 14.07 29.53
C GLN A 292 15.25 14.79 29.91
N LYS A 293 15.54 15.95 29.31
CA LYS A 293 16.69 16.78 29.71
C LYS A 293 16.53 17.32 31.13
N ARG A 294 15.32 17.77 31.51
CA ARG A 294 15.04 18.26 32.87
C ARG A 294 15.14 17.14 33.91
N LYS A 295 14.69 15.94 33.57
CA LYS A 295 14.87 14.73 34.38
C LYS A 295 16.34 14.46 34.65
N SER A 296 17.18 14.47 33.61
CA SER A 296 18.63 14.29 33.76
C SER A 296 19.24 15.37 34.67
N GLN A 297 18.89 16.65 34.46
CA GLN A 297 19.37 17.75 35.33
C GLN A 297 18.94 17.60 36.79
N LEU A 298 17.76 17.06 37.03
CA LEU A 298 17.22 16.82 38.36
C LEU A 298 17.97 15.67 39.05
N ILE A 299 18.26 14.59 38.32
CA ILE A 299 19.10 13.50 38.80
C ILE A 299 20.52 14.01 39.09
N ASP A 300 21.09 14.84 38.22
CA ASP A 300 22.42 15.43 38.40
C ASP A 300 22.46 16.31 39.67
N LYS A 301 21.42 17.11 39.94
CA LYS A 301 21.33 17.90 41.17
C LYS A 301 21.10 17.05 42.42
N ALA A 302 20.39 15.93 42.31
CA ALA A 302 20.18 15.01 43.43
C ALA A 302 21.46 14.24 43.78
N THR A 303 22.22 13.83 42.76
CA THR A 303 23.49 13.11 42.91
C THR A 303 24.67 14.00 43.24
N ASN A 304 24.70 15.23 42.70
CA ASN A 304 25.74 16.23 42.92
C ASN A 304 25.12 17.63 43.17
N PRO A 305 24.56 17.88 44.36
CA PRO A 305 23.94 19.16 44.66
C PRO A 305 24.98 20.28 44.76
N PRO A 306 24.65 21.50 44.33
CA PRO A 306 25.52 22.66 44.56
C PRO A 306 25.68 22.88 46.06
N MET A 307 26.94 22.93 46.51
CA MET A 307 27.29 23.11 47.91
C MET A 307 27.57 24.59 48.22
N VAL A 308 27.19 25.03 49.41
CA VAL A 308 27.58 26.35 49.94
C VAL A 308 28.60 26.14 51.06
N GLY A 309 29.71 26.88 50.98
CA GLY A 309 30.75 26.88 52.01
C GLY A 309 31.20 28.30 52.34
N PRO A 310 31.67 28.56 53.58
CA PRO A 310 32.20 29.85 54.00
C PRO A 310 33.42 30.27 53.15
N SER A 311 33.59 31.58 52.95
CA SER A 311 34.65 32.17 52.12
C SER A 311 36.08 31.85 52.58
N SER A 312 36.24 31.40 53.84
CA SER A 312 37.50 30.89 54.40
C SER A 312 37.99 29.59 53.75
N LEU A 313 37.10 28.79 53.13
CA LEU A 313 37.42 27.51 52.48
C LEU A 313 37.83 27.68 51.01
N LYS A 314 37.84 28.90 50.46
CA LYS A 314 38.14 29.19 49.04
C LYS A 314 39.53 28.73 48.58
N ASN A 315 40.50 28.62 49.51
CA ASN A 315 41.87 28.21 49.24
C ASN A 315 42.19 26.76 49.61
N GLN A 316 41.21 25.98 50.10
CA GLN A 316 41.38 24.56 50.41
C GLN A 316 40.74 23.70 49.31
N ARG A 317 41.42 22.61 48.93
CA ARG A 317 40.88 21.65 47.95
C ARG A 317 39.71 20.91 48.60
N VAL A 318 38.48 21.26 48.20
CA VAL A 318 37.28 20.49 48.53
C VAL A 318 37.17 19.34 47.55
N SER A 319 37.31 18.10 48.05
CA SER A 319 37.12 16.88 47.25
C SER A 319 35.66 16.41 47.40
N LEU A 320 35.00 16.19 46.26
CA LEU A 320 33.61 15.74 46.16
C LEU A 320 33.51 14.26 45.74
N LEU A 321 34.61 13.50 45.89
CA LEU A 321 34.62 12.08 45.55
C LEU A 321 33.80 11.27 46.57
N PRO A 322 33.01 10.26 46.13
CA PRO A 322 32.27 9.38 47.04
C PRO A 322 33.24 8.67 48.00
N GLY A 323 33.12 8.95 49.31
CA GLY A 323 33.94 8.35 50.36
C GLY A 323 35.07 9.23 50.92
N ASP A 324 35.19 10.48 50.49
CA ASP A 324 36.22 11.39 51.02
C ASP A 324 35.78 12.08 52.32
N ILE A 325 36.69 12.17 53.29
CA ILE A 325 36.40 12.72 54.64
C ILE A 325 36.78 14.19 54.66
N THR A 326 35.80 15.09 54.83
CA THR A 326 36.05 16.52 55.02
C THR A 326 36.05 16.85 56.51
N TYR A 327 37.21 17.26 57.03
CA TYR A 327 37.38 17.63 58.43
C TYR A 327 36.86 19.05 58.68
N ILE A 328 36.01 19.21 59.70
CA ILE A 328 35.48 20.49 60.17
C ILE A 328 35.99 20.67 61.60
N ASP A 329 36.75 21.72 61.89
CA ASP A 329 37.11 22.08 63.26
C ASP A 329 36.07 23.10 63.74
N ASN A 330 35.07 22.62 64.50
CA ASN A 330 33.94 23.41 64.98
C ASN A 330 34.34 24.28 66.19
N MET A 331 34.05 25.58 66.15
CA MET A 331 33.90 26.39 67.39
C MET A 331 32.57 27.14 67.50
N THR A 332 31.64 27.02 66.54
CA THR A 332 30.25 27.51 66.74
C THR A 332 29.27 26.73 65.87
N ALA A 333 28.24 26.16 66.49
CA ALA A 333 27.50 24.99 66.00
C ALA A 333 26.39 25.28 64.96
N GLN A 334 26.63 26.09 63.92
CA GLN A 334 25.56 26.35 62.92
C GLN A 334 25.93 26.37 61.43
N ASP A 335 27.20 26.55 61.04
CA ASP A 335 27.57 26.72 59.61
C ASP A 335 28.51 25.62 59.11
N GLY A 336 27.93 24.43 58.88
CA GLY A 336 28.57 23.34 58.13
C GLY A 336 28.27 23.41 56.63
N PHE A 337 29.05 22.67 55.84
CA PHE A 337 28.82 22.39 54.42
C PHE A 337 27.41 21.82 54.23
N LYS A 338 26.47 22.63 53.74
CA LYS A 338 25.08 22.23 53.50
C LYS A 338 24.79 22.40 52.01
N PRO A 339 23.99 21.50 51.40
CA PRO A 339 23.42 21.74 50.08
C PRO A 339 22.74 23.11 50.05
N ALA A 340 22.95 23.89 48.99
CA ALA A 340 22.37 25.23 48.86
C ALA A 340 20.84 25.23 49.01
N TYR A 341 20.19 24.15 48.53
CA TYR A 341 18.79 23.82 48.75
C TYR A 341 18.64 22.28 48.77
N ILE A 342 17.80 21.74 49.66
CA ILE A 342 17.37 20.33 49.59
C ILE A 342 16.33 20.24 48.47
N VAL A 343 16.79 19.91 47.28
CA VAL A 343 15.91 19.62 46.14
C VAL A 343 15.40 18.20 46.37
N ASN A 344 14.21 18.06 46.95
CA ASN A 344 13.47 16.79 47.01
C ASN A 344 12.26 16.83 46.05
N PRO A 345 12.50 16.92 44.72
CA PRO A 345 11.43 17.02 43.75
C PRO A 345 10.79 15.64 43.60
N ASN A 346 9.46 15.62 43.59
CA ASN A 346 8.67 14.42 43.41
C ASN A 346 8.92 13.86 42.00
N THR A 347 9.91 12.98 41.86
CA THR A 347 10.32 12.40 40.57
C THR A 347 9.21 11.53 39.98
N ALA A 348 8.27 11.08 40.81
CA ALA A 348 7.10 10.31 40.39
C ALA A 348 6.17 11.11 39.47
N ASP A 349 5.91 12.38 39.75
CA ASP A 349 5.01 13.22 38.94
C ASP A 349 5.59 13.46 37.53
N LEU A 350 6.90 13.71 37.45
CA LEU A 350 7.62 13.85 36.18
C LEU A 350 7.60 12.56 35.36
N LEU A 351 7.73 11.40 36.01
CA LEU A 351 7.65 10.11 35.32
C LEU A 351 6.24 9.83 34.79
N ALA A 352 5.20 10.23 35.52
CA ALA A 352 3.82 10.13 35.06
C ALA A 352 3.57 11.01 33.83
N ASP A 353 4.04 12.26 33.85
CA ASP A 353 3.94 13.22 32.74
C ASP A 353 4.67 12.71 31.48
N ILE A 354 5.88 12.17 31.64
CA ILE A 354 6.63 11.54 30.52
C ILE A 354 5.86 10.37 29.92
N GLN A 355 5.17 9.56 30.74
CA GLN A 355 4.38 8.43 30.25
C GLN A 355 3.13 8.91 29.51
N ASP A 356 2.43 9.92 30.03
CA ASP A 356 1.27 10.53 29.38
C ASP A 356 1.66 11.11 28.00
N THR A 357 2.75 11.88 27.94
CA THR A 357 3.29 12.44 26.69
C THR A 357 3.64 11.34 25.68
N ARG A 358 4.28 10.24 26.12
CA ARG A 358 4.57 9.08 25.25
C ARG A 358 3.29 8.41 24.76
N GLN A 359 2.26 8.30 25.59
CA GLN A 359 0.97 7.73 25.22
C GLN A 359 0.27 8.59 24.17
N ILE A 360 0.25 9.92 24.34
CA ILE A 360 -0.30 10.85 23.35
C ILE A 360 0.42 10.72 22.00
N ILE A 361 1.77 10.62 22.00
CA ILE A 361 2.55 10.40 20.78
C ILE A 361 2.15 9.07 20.11
N ASN A 362 2.03 7.99 20.89
CA ASN A 362 1.64 6.68 20.37
C ASN A 362 0.23 6.69 19.77
N SER A 363 -0.72 7.34 20.45
CA SER A 363 -2.08 7.47 19.95
C SER A 363 -2.16 8.35 18.69
N ALA A 364 -1.38 9.44 18.60
CA ALA A 364 -1.31 10.27 17.40
C ALA A 364 -0.78 9.51 16.17
N PHE A 365 0.17 8.59 16.36
CA PHE A 365 0.69 7.70 15.32
C PHE A 365 -0.11 6.40 15.14
N PHE A 366 -1.28 6.28 15.78
CA PHE A 366 -2.12 5.08 15.72
C PHE A 366 -1.39 3.79 16.11
N VAL A 367 -0.35 3.88 16.97
CA VAL A 367 0.45 2.74 17.42
C VAL A 367 -0.46 1.71 18.10
N ASP A 368 -1.38 2.18 18.94
CA ASP A 368 -2.31 1.33 19.68
C ASP A 368 -3.24 0.55 18.74
N LEU A 369 -3.61 1.13 17.60
CA LEU A 369 -4.41 0.46 16.57
C LEU A 369 -3.61 -0.67 15.91
N PHE A 370 -2.39 -0.39 15.45
CA PHE A 370 -1.58 -1.41 14.77
C PHE A 370 -1.09 -2.52 15.71
N MET A 371 -0.71 -2.18 16.94
CA MET A 371 -0.34 -3.17 17.95
C MET A 371 -1.55 -4.04 18.33
N MET A 372 -2.73 -3.46 18.46
CA MET A 372 -3.97 -4.22 18.65
C MET A 372 -4.18 -5.19 17.50
N LEU A 373 -4.14 -4.73 16.24
CA LEU A 373 -4.31 -5.59 15.07
C LEU A 373 -3.35 -6.78 15.01
N GLN A 374 -2.10 -6.61 15.47
CA GLN A 374 -1.11 -7.68 15.55
C GLN A 374 -1.37 -8.64 16.72
N SER A 375 -1.86 -8.12 17.84
CA SER A 375 -2.13 -8.90 19.07
C SER A 375 -3.45 -9.69 19.02
N ILE A 376 -4.32 -9.43 18.05
CA ILE A 376 -5.57 -10.17 17.84
C ILE A 376 -5.25 -11.62 17.49
N ASN A 377 -5.26 -12.45 18.53
CA ASN A 377 -5.24 -13.90 18.42
C ASN A 377 -6.68 -14.40 18.37
N THR A 378 -7.14 -14.83 17.20
CA THR A 378 -8.51 -15.32 16.96
C THR A 378 -8.88 -16.56 17.79
N ARG A 379 -7.94 -17.12 18.55
CA ARG A 379 -8.19 -18.24 19.49
C ARG A 379 -8.74 -17.82 20.85
N SER A 380 -8.58 -16.57 21.28
CA SER A 380 -8.79 -16.19 22.69
C SER A 380 -9.85 -15.10 22.90
N MET A 381 -10.36 -14.48 21.84
CA MET A 381 -11.40 -13.46 21.91
C MET A 381 -12.62 -13.83 21.06
N PRO A 382 -13.84 -13.45 21.48
CA PRO A 382 -15.03 -13.53 20.65
C PRO A 382 -14.81 -12.79 19.32
N VAL A 383 -15.20 -13.43 18.23
CA VAL A 383 -14.95 -12.93 16.86
C VAL A 383 -15.68 -11.59 16.66
N GLU A 384 -16.84 -11.43 17.29
CA GLU A 384 -17.68 -10.23 17.24
C GLU A 384 -16.98 -9.01 17.87
N ALA A 385 -16.38 -9.17 19.06
CA ALA A 385 -15.64 -8.09 19.71
C ALA A 385 -14.38 -7.69 18.92
N VAL A 386 -13.72 -8.67 18.28
CA VAL A 386 -12.60 -8.43 17.38
C VAL A 386 -13.04 -7.63 16.14
N ILE A 387 -14.25 -7.86 15.63
CA ILE A 387 -14.79 -7.13 14.48
C ILE A 387 -15.16 -5.70 14.88
N GLU A 388 -15.90 -5.52 15.97
CA GLU A 388 -16.34 -4.20 16.43
C GLU A 388 -15.14 -3.29 16.74
N MET A 389 -14.10 -3.81 17.42
CA MET A 389 -12.87 -3.06 17.66
C MET A 389 -12.08 -2.75 16.39
N LYS A 390 -12.10 -3.66 15.39
CA LYS A 390 -11.48 -3.40 14.08
C LYS A 390 -12.25 -2.32 13.32
N GLU A 391 -13.58 -2.35 13.38
CA GLU A 391 -14.49 -1.43 12.68
C GLU A 391 -14.36 0.00 13.22
N GLU A 392 -14.49 0.19 14.53
CA GLU A 392 -14.39 1.52 15.16
C GLU A 392 -13.03 2.19 14.89
N LYS A 393 -11.94 1.41 14.89
CA LYS A 393 -10.60 1.97 14.67
C LYS A 393 -10.19 2.06 13.19
N LEU A 394 -10.75 1.25 12.29
CA LEU A 394 -10.55 1.41 10.84
C LEU A 394 -11.28 2.65 10.31
N LEU A 395 -12.43 3.02 10.90
CA LEU A 395 -13.13 4.26 10.58
C LEU A 395 -12.23 5.49 10.79
N MET A 396 -11.33 5.48 11.77
CA MET A 396 -10.40 6.58 12.02
C MET A 396 -9.37 6.79 10.90
N LEU A 397 -9.05 5.75 10.12
CA LEU A 397 -8.14 5.84 8.97
C LEU A 397 -8.88 5.93 7.63
N GLY A 398 -10.21 5.83 7.60
CA GLY A 398 -11.02 5.77 6.38
C GLY A 398 -10.69 6.86 5.34
N PRO A 399 -10.78 8.16 5.71
CA PRO A 399 -10.50 9.25 4.76
C PRO A 399 -9.07 9.23 4.19
N VAL A 400 -8.10 8.79 4.99
CA VAL A 400 -6.69 8.68 4.57
C VAL A 400 -6.50 7.51 3.61
N LEU A 401 -7.17 6.40 3.85
CA LEU A 401 -7.14 5.23 2.98
C LEU A 401 -7.79 5.52 1.62
N GLU A 402 -8.93 6.21 1.59
CA GLU A 402 -9.58 6.61 0.34
C GLU A 402 -8.67 7.52 -0.49
N ARG A 403 -8.07 8.53 0.13
CA ARG A 403 -7.12 9.41 -0.56
C ARG A 403 -5.89 8.67 -1.04
N LEU A 404 -5.36 7.74 -0.24
CA LEU A 404 -4.22 6.92 -0.64
C LEU A 404 -4.56 6.03 -1.84
N ASN A 405 -5.78 5.48 -1.88
CA ASN A 405 -6.27 4.73 -3.02
C ASN A 405 -6.31 5.61 -4.27
N ASP A 406 -6.86 6.81 -4.17
CA ASP A 406 -7.03 7.71 -5.31
C ASP A 406 -5.73 8.35 -5.81
N GLU A 407 -4.85 8.79 -4.90
CA GLU A 407 -3.63 9.53 -5.26
C GLU A 407 -2.39 8.63 -5.46
N CYS A 408 -2.41 7.38 -4.99
CA CYS A 408 -1.27 6.47 -5.09
C CYS A 408 -1.60 5.10 -5.66
N LEU A 409 -2.53 4.35 -5.07
CA LEU A 409 -2.71 2.93 -5.45
C LEU A 409 -3.42 2.75 -6.80
N ASN A 410 -4.46 3.54 -7.09
CA ASN A 410 -5.15 3.51 -8.38
C ASN A 410 -4.18 3.90 -9.51
N PRO A 411 -3.47 5.05 -9.45
CA PRO A 411 -2.52 5.42 -10.49
C PRO A 411 -1.33 4.44 -10.60
N LEU A 412 -0.91 3.81 -9.49
CA LEU A 412 0.12 2.77 -9.49
C LEU A 412 -0.33 1.53 -10.27
N ILE A 413 -1.55 1.04 -10.03
CA ILE A 413 -2.11 -0.13 -10.70
C ILE A 413 -2.37 0.18 -12.18
N ASP A 414 -2.95 1.34 -12.50
CA ASP A 414 -3.21 1.76 -13.88
C ASP A 414 -1.92 1.86 -14.69
N ARG A 415 -0.89 2.46 -14.10
CA ARG A 415 0.42 2.58 -14.73
C ARG A 415 1.11 1.23 -14.88
N ALA A 416 1.06 0.38 -13.86
CA ALA A 416 1.60 -0.98 -13.92
C ALA A 416 0.94 -1.79 -15.04
N PHE A 417 -0.40 -1.76 -15.11
CA PHE A 417 -1.16 -2.41 -16.17
C PHE A 417 -0.76 -1.88 -17.54
N SER A 418 -0.66 -0.56 -17.70
CA SER A 418 -0.31 0.08 -18.97
C SER A 418 1.11 -0.24 -19.44
N ILE A 419 2.09 -0.32 -18.51
CA ILE A 419 3.46 -0.75 -18.83
C ILE A 419 3.46 -2.22 -19.29
N MET A 420 2.77 -3.11 -18.58
CA MET A 420 2.67 -4.52 -18.94
C MET A 420 1.95 -4.74 -20.28
N ALA A 421 0.90 -3.96 -20.55
CA ALA A 421 0.19 -3.97 -21.82
C ALA A 421 1.10 -3.55 -22.98
N ARG A 422 1.88 -2.46 -22.82
CA ARG A 422 2.84 -2.00 -23.83
C ARG A 422 3.95 -3.02 -24.11
N LYS A 423 4.37 -3.77 -23.09
CA LYS A 423 5.37 -4.85 -23.22
C LYS A 423 4.78 -6.19 -23.68
N ASN A 424 3.51 -6.24 -24.09
CA ASN A 424 2.79 -7.45 -24.51
C ASN A 424 2.86 -8.60 -23.48
N MET A 425 2.91 -8.25 -22.19
CA MET A 425 3.03 -9.22 -21.09
C MET A 425 1.67 -9.70 -20.57
N LEU A 426 0.56 -9.15 -21.08
CA LEU A 426 -0.80 -9.51 -20.70
C LEU A 426 -1.45 -10.36 -21.79
N PRO A 427 -2.30 -11.35 -21.43
CA PRO A 427 -3.09 -12.08 -22.42
C PRO A 427 -4.07 -11.13 -23.12
N GLN A 428 -4.43 -11.45 -24.37
CA GLN A 428 -5.41 -10.64 -25.10
C GLN A 428 -6.76 -10.63 -24.36
N PRO A 429 -7.39 -9.46 -24.17
CA PRO A 429 -8.68 -9.36 -23.51
C PRO A 429 -9.77 -10.04 -24.36
N PRO A 430 -10.75 -10.71 -23.73
CA PRO A 430 -11.95 -11.17 -24.42
C PRO A 430 -12.63 -10.02 -25.19
N GLU A 431 -13.21 -10.29 -26.37
CA GLU A 431 -13.83 -9.27 -27.23
C GLU A 431 -14.84 -8.40 -26.48
N VAL A 432 -15.57 -9.00 -25.54
CA VAL A 432 -16.60 -8.36 -24.73
C VAL A 432 -16.04 -7.28 -23.77
N MET A 433 -14.73 -7.26 -23.49
CA MET A 433 -14.09 -6.26 -22.62
C MET A 433 -13.30 -5.20 -23.38
N GLN A 434 -13.25 -5.26 -24.71
CA GLN A 434 -12.51 -4.26 -25.48
C GLN A 434 -13.16 -2.88 -25.34
N GLY A 435 -12.41 -1.90 -24.85
CA GLY A 435 -12.87 -0.53 -24.67
C GLY A 435 -13.58 -0.25 -23.35
N MET A 436 -13.71 -1.23 -22.44
CA MET A 436 -14.26 -1.01 -21.11
C MET A 436 -13.15 -0.66 -20.09
N PRO A 437 -13.37 0.32 -19.20
CA PRO A 437 -12.45 0.59 -18.11
C PRO A 437 -12.53 -0.51 -17.06
N LEU A 438 -11.39 -0.94 -16.53
CA LEU A 438 -11.33 -1.84 -15.39
C LEU A 438 -11.52 -1.05 -14.10
N ARG A 439 -12.22 -1.66 -13.14
CA ARG A 439 -12.34 -1.14 -11.77
C ARG A 439 -11.35 -1.87 -10.87
N VAL A 440 -10.64 -1.13 -10.04
CA VAL A 440 -9.79 -1.69 -8.99
C VAL A 440 -10.60 -1.78 -7.71
N GLU A 441 -10.66 -2.98 -7.13
CA GLU A 441 -11.26 -3.23 -5.83
C GLU A 441 -10.17 -3.56 -4.82
N TYR A 442 -10.10 -2.77 -3.74
CA TYR A 442 -9.17 -3.02 -2.66
C TYR A 442 -9.72 -4.09 -1.73
N ILE A 443 -8.91 -5.13 -1.50
CA ILE A 443 -9.28 -6.22 -0.62
C ILE A 443 -8.97 -5.77 0.81
N SER A 444 -9.98 -5.26 1.50
CA SER A 444 -9.80 -4.88 2.91
C SER A 444 -9.64 -6.13 3.79
N VAL A 445 -8.89 -6.00 4.88
CA VAL A 445 -8.75 -7.05 5.91
C VAL A 445 -10.12 -7.43 6.49
N MET A 446 -11.05 -6.48 6.55
CA MET A 446 -12.43 -6.69 6.96
C MET A 446 -13.22 -7.49 5.93
N ALA A 447 -13.12 -7.17 4.64
CA ALA A 447 -13.78 -7.91 3.57
C ALA A 447 -13.31 -9.38 3.55
N GLN A 448 -12.02 -9.63 3.83
CA GLN A 448 -11.50 -10.99 4.02
C GLN A 448 -12.06 -11.66 5.27
N ALA A 449 -12.14 -10.94 6.40
CA ALA A 449 -12.70 -11.48 7.63
C ALA A 449 -14.20 -11.83 7.49
N GLN A 450 -14.98 -10.95 6.86
CA GLN A 450 -16.39 -11.18 6.55
C GLN A 450 -16.57 -12.37 5.61
N LYS A 451 -15.73 -12.49 4.56
CA LYS A 451 -15.73 -13.67 3.69
C LYS A 451 -15.44 -14.95 4.46
N SER A 452 -14.46 -14.94 5.37
CA SER A 452 -14.15 -16.09 6.22
C SER A 452 -15.30 -16.50 7.14
N ILE A 453 -16.06 -15.54 7.65
CA ILE A 453 -17.25 -15.81 8.47
C ILE A 453 -18.39 -16.32 7.60
N GLY A 454 -18.60 -15.71 6.43
CA GLY A 454 -19.53 -16.18 5.41
C GLY A 454 -19.27 -17.63 5.03
N LEU A 455 -18.00 -18.03 4.86
CA LEU A 455 -17.61 -19.43 4.65
C LEU A 455 -18.01 -20.33 5.80
N SER A 456 -17.69 -19.95 7.04
CA SER A 456 -18.06 -20.76 8.21
C SER A 456 -19.58 -20.86 8.38
N SER A 457 -20.30 -19.76 8.15
CA SER A 457 -21.77 -19.74 8.18
C SER A 457 -22.36 -20.63 7.10
N LEU A 458 -21.90 -20.49 5.86
CA LEU A 458 -22.37 -21.30 4.72
C LEU A 458 -22.04 -22.79 4.92
N ALA A 459 -20.82 -23.12 5.38
CA ALA A 459 -20.45 -24.49 5.72
C ALA A 459 -21.33 -25.09 6.82
N ASN A 460 -21.60 -24.32 7.88
CA ASN A 460 -22.49 -24.73 8.97
C ASN A 460 -23.94 -24.91 8.48
N THR A 461 -24.42 -24.04 7.58
CA THR A 461 -25.75 -24.16 6.97
C THR A 461 -25.86 -25.39 6.08
N VAL A 462 -24.86 -25.66 5.23
CA VAL A 462 -24.81 -26.87 4.40
C VAL A 462 -24.75 -28.13 5.28
N GLN A 463 -23.97 -28.11 6.36
CA GLN A 463 -23.91 -29.21 7.32
C GLN A 463 -25.25 -29.42 8.04
N PHE A 464 -25.93 -28.34 8.44
CA PHE A 464 -27.26 -28.39 9.06
C PHE A 464 -28.31 -28.97 8.10
N ILE A 465 -28.30 -28.54 6.83
CA ILE A 465 -29.18 -29.09 5.79
C ILE A 465 -28.88 -30.58 5.58
N GLY A 466 -27.60 -30.98 5.58
CA GLY A 466 -27.21 -32.40 5.48
C GLY A 466 -27.72 -33.25 6.65
N GLN A 467 -27.72 -32.72 7.87
CA GLN A 467 -28.30 -33.40 9.04
C GLN A 467 -29.83 -33.48 8.95
N LEU A 468 -30.48 -32.43 8.43
CA LEU A 468 -31.93 -32.37 8.29
C LEU A 468 -32.42 -33.30 7.16
N ALA A 469 -31.63 -33.47 6.11
CA ALA A 469 -31.86 -34.41 5.01
C ALA A 469 -31.91 -35.87 5.47
N ALA A 470 -31.21 -36.23 6.57
CA ALA A 470 -31.27 -37.57 7.15
C ALA A 470 -32.65 -37.91 7.76
N VAL A 471 -33.42 -36.88 8.14
CA VAL A 471 -34.76 -37.02 8.74
C VAL A 471 -35.86 -36.70 7.73
N LYS A 472 -35.64 -35.71 6.85
CA LYS A 472 -36.54 -35.33 5.77
C LYS A 472 -35.75 -35.04 4.47
N PRO A 473 -35.80 -35.94 3.47
CA PRO A 473 -35.08 -35.76 2.20
C PRO A 473 -35.45 -34.48 1.44
N GLU A 474 -36.68 -33.98 1.60
CA GLU A 474 -37.20 -32.73 1.00
C GLU A 474 -36.38 -31.48 1.36
N ALA A 475 -35.56 -31.53 2.42
CA ALA A 475 -34.70 -30.42 2.82
C ALA A 475 -33.60 -30.11 1.78
N LEU A 476 -33.20 -31.10 0.98
CA LEU A 476 -32.21 -30.93 -0.09
C LEU A 476 -32.74 -30.10 -1.25
N ASP A 477 -34.07 -30.07 -1.46
CA ASP A 477 -34.69 -29.36 -2.59
C ASP A 477 -34.54 -27.83 -2.48
N LYS A 478 -34.32 -27.32 -1.26
CA LYS A 478 -34.11 -25.88 -1.02
C LYS A 478 -32.64 -25.46 -1.20
N LEU A 479 -31.71 -26.41 -1.31
CA LEU A 479 -30.28 -26.13 -1.45
C LEU A 479 -29.90 -26.08 -2.93
N ASN A 480 -29.59 -24.89 -3.44
CA ASN A 480 -28.91 -24.78 -4.73
C ASN A 480 -27.42 -25.12 -4.56
N VAL A 481 -27.07 -26.38 -4.85
CA VAL A 481 -25.71 -26.91 -4.68
C VAL A 481 -24.69 -26.15 -5.54
N ASP A 482 -25.05 -25.79 -6.77
CA ASP A 482 -24.14 -25.13 -7.72
C ASP A 482 -23.78 -23.73 -7.20
N GLN A 483 -24.79 -22.92 -6.90
CA GLN A 483 -24.59 -21.58 -6.36
C GLN A 483 -23.88 -21.60 -4.99
N ALA A 484 -24.12 -22.63 -4.16
CA ALA A 484 -23.42 -22.79 -2.89
C ALA A 484 -21.93 -23.07 -3.09
N ILE A 485 -21.56 -23.90 -4.07
CA ILE A 485 -20.16 -24.19 -4.41
C ILE A 485 -19.48 -22.95 -4.99
N ASP A 486 -20.14 -22.22 -5.89
CA ASP A 486 -19.61 -20.98 -6.48
C ASP A 486 -19.38 -19.92 -5.41
N THR A 487 -20.38 -19.68 -4.56
CA THR A 487 -20.30 -18.73 -3.45
C THR A 487 -19.21 -19.13 -2.45
N PHE A 488 -19.10 -20.42 -2.13
CA PHE A 488 -18.05 -20.93 -1.25
C PHE A 488 -16.66 -20.75 -1.86
N SER A 489 -16.50 -20.96 -3.16
CA SER A 489 -15.23 -20.74 -3.87
C SER A 489 -14.82 -19.27 -3.91
N ASP A 490 -15.77 -18.39 -4.22
CA ASP A 490 -15.52 -16.94 -4.28
C ASP A 490 -15.18 -16.34 -2.91
N MET A 491 -15.78 -16.89 -1.84
CA MET A 491 -15.44 -16.49 -0.48
C MET A 491 -14.12 -17.11 -0.01
N SER A 492 -13.80 -18.35 -0.39
CA SER A 492 -12.56 -19.05 -0.01
C SER A 492 -11.35 -18.63 -0.83
N GLY A 493 -11.56 -17.91 -1.93
CA GLY A 493 -10.49 -17.44 -2.82
C GLY A 493 -9.86 -18.57 -3.64
N VAL A 494 -10.57 -19.69 -3.80
CA VAL A 494 -10.14 -20.77 -4.70
C VAL A 494 -10.22 -20.26 -6.14
N SER A 495 -9.21 -20.60 -6.95
CA SER A 495 -9.12 -20.17 -8.35
C SER A 495 -10.39 -20.54 -9.12
N ALA A 496 -10.87 -19.63 -9.97
CA ALA A 496 -12.05 -19.85 -10.80
C ALA A 496 -11.87 -21.01 -11.78
N THR A 497 -10.62 -21.43 -12.04
CA THR A 497 -10.30 -22.59 -12.87
C THR A 497 -10.55 -23.95 -12.20
N VAL A 498 -10.68 -23.99 -10.87
CA VAL A 498 -10.94 -25.24 -10.13
C VAL A 498 -12.40 -25.65 -10.24
N ILE A 499 -13.29 -24.67 -10.47
CA ILE A 499 -14.71 -24.91 -10.69
C ILE A 499 -15.00 -24.89 -12.19
N LEU A 500 -15.70 -25.93 -12.65
CA LEU A 500 -16.15 -26.04 -14.02
C LEU A 500 -17.22 -24.97 -14.30
N PRO A 501 -17.12 -24.21 -15.40
CA PRO A 501 -18.16 -23.28 -15.81
C PRO A 501 -19.52 -23.98 -15.95
N GLN A 502 -20.61 -23.26 -15.65
CA GLN A 502 -21.98 -23.80 -15.70
C GLN A 502 -22.29 -24.50 -17.02
N GLU A 503 -21.85 -23.94 -18.15
CA GLU A 503 -22.05 -24.55 -19.48
C GLU A 503 -21.43 -25.95 -19.60
N GLN A 504 -20.24 -26.18 -18.99
CA GLN A 504 -19.60 -27.49 -19.00
C GLN A 504 -20.30 -28.47 -18.05
N VAL A 505 -20.79 -27.98 -16.90
CA VAL A 505 -21.59 -28.77 -15.96
C VAL A 505 -22.91 -29.20 -16.61
N ASP A 506 -23.57 -28.30 -17.34
CA ASP A 506 -24.82 -28.58 -18.04
C ASP A 506 -24.61 -29.59 -19.18
N GLN A 507 -23.51 -29.51 -19.92
CA GLN A 507 -23.14 -30.53 -20.92
C GLN A 507 -22.91 -31.91 -20.28
N ILE A 508 -22.20 -31.97 -19.14
CA ILE A 508 -21.98 -33.23 -18.41
C ILE A 508 -23.31 -33.79 -17.87
N ARG A 509 -24.21 -32.93 -17.40
CA ARG A 509 -25.55 -33.32 -16.94
C ARG A 509 -26.41 -33.84 -18.08
N GLN A 510 -26.39 -33.19 -19.24
CA GLN A 510 -27.09 -33.66 -20.44
C GLN A 510 -26.55 -35.00 -20.92
N GLN A 511 -25.23 -35.19 -20.94
CA GLN A 511 -24.63 -36.48 -21.29
C GLN A 511 -25.01 -37.58 -20.29
N ARG A 512 -25.01 -37.27 -18.98
CA ARG A 512 -25.42 -38.22 -17.94
C ARG A 512 -26.90 -38.57 -18.06
N ALA A 513 -27.77 -37.59 -18.29
CA ALA A 513 -29.20 -37.80 -18.50
C ALA A 513 -29.46 -38.68 -19.74
N GLN A 514 -28.76 -38.44 -20.85
CA GLN A 514 -28.84 -39.28 -22.04
C GLN A 514 -28.37 -40.72 -21.77
N GLN A 515 -27.25 -40.91 -21.05
CA GLN A 515 -26.79 -42.25 -20.66
C GLN A 515 -27.78 -42.96 -19.73
N GLN A 516 -28.38 -42.24 -18.79
CA GLN A 516 -29.32 -42.81 -17.83
C GLN A 516 -30.64 -43.18 -18.51
N GLN A 517 -31.11 -42.36 -19.44
CA GLN A 517 -32.29 -42.65 -20.27
C GLN A 517 -32.04 -43.82 -21.21
N GLN A 518 -30.82 -43.95 -21.75
CA GLN A 518 -30.43 -45.09 -22.57
C GLN A 518 -30.30 -46.38 -21.74
N GLN A 519 -29.78 -46.30 -20.51
CA GLN A 519 -29.76 -47.42 -19.57
C GLN A 519 -31.16 -47.83 -19.10
N GLN A 520 -32.05 -46.88 -18.81
CA GLN A 520 -33.45 -47.17 -18.47
C GLN A 520 -34.21 -47.76 -19.65
N ALA A 521 -33.98 -47.27 -20.88
CA ALA A 521 -34.55 -47.86 -22.08
C ALA A 521 -34.03 -49.29 -22.33
N MET A 522 -32.76 -49.54 -22.02
CA MET A 522 -32.14 -50.87 -22.16
C MET A 522 -32.60 -51.83 -21.04
N GLN A 523 -32.79 -51.34 -19.81
CA GLN A 523 -33.37 -52.11 -18.70
C GLN A 523 -34.87 -52.36 -18.88
N MET A 524 -35.65 -51.39 -19.37
CA MET A 524 -37.04 -51.62 -19.77
C MET A 524 -37.13 -52.57 -20.96
N GLY A 525 -36.20 -52.48 -21.93
CA GLY A 525 -36.09 -53.42 -23.03
C GLY A 525 -35.77 -54.84 -22.57
N MET A 526 -34.86 -55.01 -21.59
CA MET A 526 -34.58 -56.31 -20.99
C MET A 526 -35.73 -56.81 -20.10
N ALA A 527 -36.38 -55.96 -19.31
CA ALA A 527 -37.53 -56.34 -18.48
C ALA A 527 -38.76 -56.68 -19.34
N ALA A 528 -38.98 -55.99 -20.45
CA ALA A 528 -40.00 -56.33 -21.44
C ALA A 528 -39.66 -57.63 -22.19
N ALA A 529 -38.39 -57.86 -22.54
CA ALA A 529 -37.94 -59.11 -23.15
C ALA A 529 -37.99 -60.30 -22.17
N GLN A 530 -37.71 -60.10 -20.88
CA GLN A 530 -37.89 -61.11 -19.84
C GLN A 530 -39.36 -61.35 -19.56
N GLY A 531 -40.19 -60.30 -19.41
CA GLY A 531 -41.64 -60.44 -19.25
C GLY A 531 -42.30 -61.14 -20.44
N ALA A 532 -41.86 -60.86 -21.67
CA ALA A 532 -42.30 -61.56 -22.88
C ALA A 532 -41.86 -63.03 -22.91
N LYS A 533 -40.64 -63.34 -22.44
CA LYS A 533 -40.17 -64.74 -22.28
C LYS A 533 -40.94 -65.49 -21.20
N THR A 534 -41.20 -64.88 -20.04
CA THR A 534 -41.98 -65.52 -18.97
C THR A 534 -43.45 -65.71 -19.37
N LEU A 535 -44.01 -64.81 -20.18
CA LEU A 535 -45.34 -64.96 -20.77
C LEU A 535 -45.37 -66.02 -21.90
N SER A 536 -44.29 -66.18 -22.67
CA SER A 536 -44.20 -67.24 -23.69
C SER A 536 -43.98 -68.62 -23.07
N ASP A 537 -43.19 -68.72 -22.00
CA ASP A 537 -42.93 -69.97 -21.30
C ASP A 537 -44.13 -70.43 -20.44
N ALA A 538 -45.03 -69.52 -20.06
CA ALA A 538 -46.24 -69.84 -19.30
C ALA A 538 -47.46 -70.23 -20.16
N GLN A 539 -47.37 -70.22 -21.50
CA GLN A 539 -48.51 -70.47 -22.42
C GLN A 539 -48.41 -71.74 -23.27
N THR A 540 -47.54 -72.71 -22.94
CA THR A 540 -47.42 -73.98 -23.70
C THR A 540 -48.38 -75.09 -23.25
N THR A 541 -49.54 -74.76 -22.67
CA THR A 541 -50.65 -75.72 -22.46
C THR A 541 -52.00 -75.02 -22.65
N ASP A 542 -52.62 -75.26 -23.81
CA ASP A 542 -54.00 -74.97 -24.24
C ASP A 542 -54.39 -73.50 -24.61
N PRO A 543 -55.40 -73.33 -25.51
CA PRO A 543 -55.32 -72.38 -26.62
C PRO A 543 -55.55 -70.91 -26.25
N SER A 544 -54.89 -70.07 -27.03
CA SER A 544 -54.64 -68.64 -26.85
C SER A 544 -55.86 -67.76 -26.50
N VAL A 545 -55.77 -67.05 -25.37
CA VAL A 545 -56.55 -65.83 -25.10
C VAL A 545 -56.20 -64.71 -26.11
N LEU A 546 -55.05 -64.83 -26.79
CA LEU A 546 -54.62 -63.91 -27.85
C LEU A 546 -55.50 -63.97 -29.11
N SER A 547 -56.06 -65.14 -29.46
CA SER A 547 -56.99 -65.24 -30.60
C SER A 547 -58.35 -64.59 -30.27
N ALA A 548 -58.83 -64.78 -29.04
CA ALA A 548 -60.08 -64.16 -28.55
C ALA A 548 -59.99 -62.62 -28.46
N LEU A 549 -58.83 -62.07 -28.12
CA LEU A 549 -58.61 -60.61 -28.13
C LEU A 549 -58.40 -60.05 -29.55
N SER A 550 -57.82 -60.82 -30.47
CA SER A 550 -57.67 -60.40 -31.87
C SER A 550 -59.01 -60.34 -32.63
N ASP A 551 -59.96 -61.22 -32.27
CA ASP A 551 -61.32 -61.19 -32.83
C ASP A 551 -62.17 -60.08 -32.19
N ALA A 552 -61.98 -59.75 -30.91
CA ALA A 552 -62.62 -58.60 -30.26
C ALA A 552 -62.15 -57.24 -30.84
N ALA A 553 -60.88 -57.13 -31.26
CA ALA A 553 -60.35 -55.93 -31.90
C ALA A 553 -60.80 -55.74 -33.36
N LYS A 554 -61.13 -56.83 -34.08
CA LYS A 554 -61.68 -56.76 -35.45
C LYS A 554 -63.17 -56.44 -35.50
N GLY A 555 -63.94 -56.81 -34.46
CA GLY A 555 -65.37 -56.48 -34.35
C GLY A 555 -65.67 -55.00 -34.04
N ALA A 556 -64.71 -54.25 -33.47
CA ALA A 556 -64.88 -52.85 -33.08
C ALA A 556 -64.50 -51.83 -34.17
N MET A 557 -64.13 -52.28 -35.38
CA MET A 557 -63.85 -51.41 -36.55
C MET A 557 -64.92 -51.50 -37.65
N GLN A 558 -66.04 -52.19 -37.41
CA GLN A 558 -67.24 -52.16 -38.26
C GLN A 558 -68.49 -51.86 -37.42
N GLN A 559 -68.54 -50.66 -36.84
CA GLN A 559 -69.76 -49.91 -36.57
C GLN A 559 -69.46 -48.42 -36.46
#